data_AF-A0A8S2XKB6-F1
#
_entry.id   AF-A0A8S2XKB6-F1
#
_cell.length_a   1.000
_cell.length_b   1.000
_cell.length_c   1.000
_cell.angle_alpha   90.00
_cell.angle_beta   90.00
_cell.angle_gamma   90.00
#
_symmetry.space_group_name_H-M   'P 1'
#
loop_
_entity.id
_entity.type
_entity.pdbx_description
1 polymer ?
#
loop_
_entity_poly.entity_id
_entity_poly.type
_entity_poly.pdbx_seq_one_letter_code
_entity_poly.pdbx_strand_id
1 'polypeptide(L)'
;MDAASMNESKISITDVSKNEEKVYMIPRSSKPTNEYFNPNLLLGLFPTLFPYRTGAIEDSTRPVKVSFKQHIQYLLLYSDKRFERHHSFMFVVFNILQKRNACFNARLMVSNPYYKNAANQIQQLTSQDIQKALTSIAKNTYSSEANPNLNTLLKQIKTVGGKLMGSPQSRAALRTKIHSLIYSQGLPSIFMTINPADIHSPIALYFAGVNLNIDHILTDSFPSTFHRAQIVASHPVAAAKFFNLLITNILETLVKGGVLGPIKAHYGTVETQGRGSLHLHILLWLDHNMTPSQLKENIKDPKFKEGLIEYLEDIIKEDLDQFRREDDSTTTQEDEEFAAKYHHYPPCRPPPPYPWDHCYNISRHNFAEFKKQVCSCVTPIFCSHDHNYIKSALPITCDYHTMFPSPLKNAQEPIIMLRQDDITSKDPPLLAACLKTPAPCLHNFRQLFKNDVINLTEQSNTHKHTQTCWKYDSIICRLRMPRALVPETTINAETGQIKMKR
;
A
#
# COMPACT_ATOMS: atom_id res chain seq x y z
N MET A 1 40.87 26.05 -7.49
CA MET A 1 42.20 26.16 -6.87
C MET A 1 41.89 26.36 -5.39
N ASP A 2 41.84 25.32 -4.56
CA ASP A 2 42.88 24.32 -4.30
C ASP A 2 42.41 22.88 -4.46
N ALA A 3 43.23 22.09 -5.17
CA ALA A 3 43.15 20.65 -5.19
C ALA A 3 43.89 20.11 -3.96
N ALA A 4 43.16 19.87 -2.86
CA ALA A 4 43.72 19.12 -1.74
C ALA A 4 43.83 17.65 -2.18
N SER A 5 45.06 17.18 -2.36
CA SER A 5 45.39 15.82 -2.76
C SER A 5 44.72 14.81 -1.83
N MET A 6 43.77 14.05 -2.35
CA MET A 6 43.36 12.80 -1.71
C MET A 6 44.56 11.87 -1.79
N ASN A 7 45.24 11.68 -0.66
CA ASN A 7 46.25 10.63 -0.52
C ASN A 7 45.62 9.31 -0.95
N GLU A 8 46.16 8.71 -2.01
CA GLU A 8 45.95 7.31 -2.33
C GLU A 8 46.42 6.48 -1.14
N SER A 9 45.51 6.12 -0.24
CA SER A 9 45.79 5.12 0.78
C SER A 9 45.87 3.77 0.06
N LYS A 10 47.08 3.42 -0.40
CA LYS A 10 47.42 2.06 -0.82
C LYS A 10 47.05 1.13 0.32
N ILE A 11 46.17 0.18 0.04
CA ILE A 11 45.89 -0.93 0.95
C ILE A 11 47.19 -1.75 0.99
N SER A 12 47.99 -1.57 2.04
CA SER A 12 49.17 -2.38 2.28
C SER A 12 48.71 -3.76 2.73
N ILE A 13 48.86 -4.76 1.87
CA ILE A 13 48.76 -6.17 2.24
C ILE A 13 50.06 -6.51 2.95
N THR A 14 50.07 -6.40 4.27
CA THR A 14 51.11 -7.03 5.08
C THR A 14 50.77 -8.52 5.18
N ASP A 15 51.63 -9.36 4.63
CA ASP A 15 51.62 -10.81 4.84
C ASP A 15 51.65 -11.11 6.34
N VAL A 16 50.51 -11.53 6.87
CA VAL A 16 50.41 -12.11 8.22
C VAL A 16 50.07 -13.59 8.05
N SER A 17 51.01 -14.40 8.53
CA SER A 17 51.01 -15.85 8.49
C SER A 17 49.82 -16.48 9.24
N LYS A 18 49.19 -17.46 8.59
CA LYS A 18 48.45 -18.62 9.14
C LYS A 18 47.51 -18.35 10.34
N ASN A 19 46.21 -18.38 10.03
CA ASN A 19 45.06 -18.60 10.92
C ASN A 19 44.49 -17.40 11.72
N GLU A 20 44.58 -16.19 11.19
CA GLU A 20 43.82 -15.04 11.72
C GLU A 20 42.67 -14.67 10.77
N GLU A 21 41.47 -14.48 11.33
CA GLU A 21 40.32 -13.95 10.59
C GLU A 21 40.75 -12.68 9.84
N LYS A 22 40.42 -12.58 8.55
CA LYS A 22 40.71 -11.37 7.76
C LYS A 22 39.89 -10.19 8.31
N VAL A 23 40.47 -9.45 9.25
CA VAL A 23 39.86 -8.23 9.80
C VAL A 23 40.09 -7.08 8.84
N TYR A 24 39.01 -6.55 8.26
CA TYR A 24 39.06 -5.33 7.46
C TYR A 24 38.92 -4.11 8.36
N MET A 25 40.00 -3.35 8.53
CA MET A 25 39.97 -2.08 9.24
C MET A 25 39.24 -1.02 8.41
N ILE A 26 38.10 -0.51 8.90
CA ILE A 26 37.36 0.59 8.28
C ILE A 26 37.78 1.89 8.98
N PRO A 27 38.65 2.72 8.37
CA PRO A 27 39.10 3.98 8.99
C PRO A 27 37.92 4.95 9.11
N ARG A 28 37.80 5.60 10.27
CA ARG A 28 36.78 6.62 10.55
C ARG A 28 37.45 7.95 10.91
N SER A 29 36.84 9.06 10.52
CA SER A 29 37.25 10.40 10.94
C SER A 29 36.23 10.95 11.94
N SER A 30 36.69 11.79 12.88
CA SER A 30 35.82 12.61 13.73
C SER A 30 35.22 13.80 12.97
N LYS A 31 35.71 14.12 11.77
CA LYS A 31 35.17 15.19 10.92
C LYS A 31 33.96 14.68 10.13
N PRO A 32 32.77 15.31 10.29
CA PRO A 32 31.61 14.98 9.48
C PRO A 32 31.92 15.17 8.00
N THR A 33 31.48 14.22 7.18
CA THR A 33 31.60 14.29 5.72
C THR A 33 30.37 14.93 5.12
N ASN A 34 30.56 15.81 4.14
CA ASN A 34 29.45 16.37 3.38
C ASN A 34 28.81 15.28 2.51
N GLU A 35 27.49 15.14 2.65
CA GLU A 35 26.69 14.21 1.85
C GLU A 35 26.42 14.72 0.43
N TYR A 36 26.38 16.05 0.26
CA TYR A 36 26.15 16.68 -1.03
C TYR A 36 27.42 16.62 -1.88
N PHE A 37 27.26 16.32 -3.17
CA PHE A 37 28.35 16.29 -4.15
C PHE A 37 29.50 15.34 -3.80
N ASN A 38 29.20 14.28 -3.06
CA ASN A 38 30.18 13.28 -2.64
C ASN A 38 29.84 11.89 -3.24
N PRO A 39 30.29 11.60 -4.48
CA PRO A 39 30.01 10.32 -5.13
C PRO A 39 30.60 9.12 -4.38
N ASN A 40 31.64 9.34 -3.56
CA ASN A 40 32.33 8.30 -2.80
C ASN A 40 31.66 7.99 -1.45
N LEU A 41 30.66 8.76 -1.03
CA LEU A 41 30.01 8.59 0.27
C LEU A 41 29.45 7.19 0.45
N LEU A 42 28.59 6.74 -0.47
CA LEU A 42 27.91 5.45 -0.34
C LEU A 42 28.86 4.27 -0.56
N LEU A 43 29.91 4.46 -1.37
CA LEU A 43 30.98 3.47 -1.55
C LEU A 43 31.74 3.24 -0.23
N GLY A 44 32.01 4.31 0.52
CA GLY A 44 32.68 4.24 1.81
C GLY A 44 31.78 3.76 2.96
N LEU A 45 30.49 4.11 2.94
CA LEU A 45 29.52 3.71 3.96
C LEU A 45 29.14 2.22 3.87
N PHE A 46 29.15 1.64 2.68
CA PHE A 46 28.68 0.28 2.44
C PHE A 46 29.74 -0.57 1.73
N PRO A 47 30.91 -0.83 2.35
CA PRO A 47 31.96 -1.64 1.74
C PRO A 47 31.51 -3.08 1.44
N THR A 48 30.53 -3.61 2.18
CA THR A 48 29.90 -4.92 1.91
C THR A 48 29.03 -4.92 0.65
N LEU A 49 28.51 -3.77 0.23
CA LEU A 49 27.73 -3.62 -1.00
C LEU A 49 28.60 -3.15 -2.19
N PHE A 50 29.69 -2.43 -1.90
CA PHE A 50 30.64 -1.90 -2.86
C PHE A 50 32.09 -2.32 -2.54
N PRO A 51 32.42 -3.62 -2.62
CA PRO A 51 33.70 -4.15 -2.16
C PRO A 51 34.93 -3.55 -2.89
N TYR A 52 34.74 -3.12 -4.14
CA TYR A 52 35.81 -2.53 -4.96
C TYR A 52 35.82 -1.00 -4.97
N ARG A 53 34.93 -0.35 -4.19
CA ARG A 53 34.72 1.11 -4.23
C ARG A 53 34.50 1.66 -5.65
N THR A 54 33.77 0.92 -6.48
CA THR A 54 33.42 1.31 -7.85
C THR A 54 31.90 1.39 -8.00
N GLY A 55 31.43 2.02 -9.07
CA GLY A 55 29.99 2.18 -9.32
C GLY A 55 29.34 3.26 -8.45
N ALA A 56 30.08 4.32 -8.12
CA ALA A 56 29.59 5.45 -7.34
C ALA A 56 28.24 5.97 -7.86
N ILE A 57 27.38 6.36 -6.91
CA ILE A 57 26.13 7.05 -7.25
C ILE A 57 26.45 8.48 -7.65
N GLU A 58 25.78 8.98 -8.70
CA GLU A 58 26.05 10.32 -9.26
C GLU A 58 27.50 10.51 -9.74
N ASP A 59 28.15 9.41 -10.14
CA ASP A 59 29.47 9.46 -10.78
C ASP A 59 29.45 10.30 -12.05
N SER A 60 30.17 11.42 -12.03
CA SER A 60 30.25 12.38 -13.14
C SER A 60 31.03 11.84 -14.33
N THR A 61 31.79 10.76 -14.17
CA THR A 61 32.53 10.13 -15.27
C THR A 61 31.65 9.25 -16.17
N ARG A 62 30.40 8.96 -15.75
CA ARG A 62 29.48 8.15 -16.58
C ARG A 62 29.10 8.89 -17.87
N PRO A 63 29.13 8.21 -19.02
CA PRO A 63 28.67 8.80 -20.28
C PRO A 63 27.20 9.24 -20.25
N VAL A 64 26.37 8.44 -19.57
CA VAL A 64 24.94 8.73 -19.39
C VAL A 64 24.70 9.13 -17.94
N LYS A 65 24.16 10.34 -17.75
CA LYS A 65 23.79 10.84 -16.44
C LYS A 65 22.62 10.03 -15.87
N VAL A 66 22.83 9.42 -14.71
CA VAL A 66 21.79 8.71 -13.97
C VAL A 66 21.48 9.49 -12.69
N SER A 67 20.21 9.82 -12.45
CA SER A 67 19.82 10.50 -11.22
C SER A 67 20.02 9.61 -10.00
N PHE A 68 20.24 10.22 -8.82
CA PHE A 68 20.31 9.50 -7.55
C PHE A 68 19.16 8.50 -7.38
N LYS A 69 17.92 8.95 -7.63
CA LYS A 69 16.72 8.12 -7.48
C LYS A 69 16.74 6.90 -8.44
N GLN A 70 17.03 7.11 -9.72
CA GLN A 70 17.08 6.03 -10.71
C GLN A 70 18.16 5.01 -10.38
N HIS A 71 19.33 5.47 -9.94
CA HIS A 71 20.41 4.56 -9.58
C HIS A 71 20.10 3.76 -8.31
N ILE A 72 19.50 4.38 -7.29
CA ILE A 72 19.00 3.64 -6.11
C ILE A 72 17.96 2.60 -6.50
N GLN A 73 17.02 2.93 -7.39
CA GLN A 73 16.05 1.95 -7.90
C GLN A 73 16.75 0.77 -8.57
N TYR A 74 17.76 1.03 -9.41
CA TYR A 74 18.57 -0.03 -10.02
C TYR A 74 19.25 -0.91 -8.98
N LEU A 75 19.90 -0.32 -7.97
CA LEU A 75 20.58 -1.08 -6.92
C LEU A 75 19.61 -1.92 -6.08
N LEU A 76 18.44 -1.39 -5.75
CA LEU A 76 17.39 -2.14 -5.03
C LEU A 76 16.80 -3.29 -5.86
N LEU A 77 16.94 -3.25 -7.18
CA LEU A 77 16.53 -4.29 -8.11
C LEU A 77 17.69 -5.19 -8.56
N TYR A 78 18.86 -5.08 -7.92
CA TYR A 78 20.03 -5.86 -8.27
C TYR A 78 19.76 -7.36 -8.10
N SER A 79 20.29 -8.19 -9.00
CA SER A 79 19.89 -9.60 -9.15
C SER A 79 20.11 -10.46 -7.90
N ASP A 80 21.17 -10.18 -7.14
CA ASP A 80 21.52 -10.90 -5.90
C ASP A 80 20.79 -10.36 -4.66
N LYS A 81 19.97 -9.30 -4.81
CA LYS A 81 19.13 -8.69 -3.78
C LYS A 81 19.90 -8.10 -2.59
N ARG A 82 21.24 -7.99 -2.67
CA ARG A 82 22.06 -7.56 -1.53
C ARG A 82 21.70 -6.17 -0.99
N PHE A 83 21.26 -5.26 -1.86
CA PHE A 83 20.91 -3.90 -1.48
C PHE A 83 19.54 -3.82 -0.78
N GLU A 84 18.53 -4.56 -1.24
CA GLU A 84 17.22 -4.60 -0.56
C GLU A 84 17.30 -5.30 0.80
N ARG A 85 18.19 -6.30 0.91
CA ARG A 85 18.39 -7.09 2.15
C ARG A 85 19.32 -6.41 3.15
N HIS A 86 20.02 -5.36 2.77
CA HIS A 86 20.96 -4.70 3.67
C HIS A 86 20.22 -3.91 4.74
N HIS A 87 20.49 -4.22 6.01
CA HIS A 87 19.76 -3.73 7.19
C HIS A 87 19.60 -2.20 7.28
N SER A 88 20.52 -1.42 6.70
CA SER A 88 20.53 0.05 6.79
C SER A 88 20.49 0.79 5.46
N PHE A 89 20.74 0.12 4.32
CA PHE A 89 21.00 0.81 3.05
C PHE A 89 19.77 1.62 2.62
N MET A 90 18.60 0.98 2.60
CA MET A 90 17.32 1.61 2.24
C MET A 90 17.00 2.81 3.13
N PHE A 91 17.23 2.72 4.43
CA PHE A 91 16.94 3.79 5.37
C PHE A 91 17.86 5.00 5.16
N VAL A 92 19.15 4.76 4.95
CA VAL A 92 20.13 5.82 4.66
C VAL A 92 19.76 6.53 3.36
N VAL A 93 19.55 5.80 2.27
CA VAL A 93 19.26 6.42 0.97
C VAL A 93 17.89 7.10 0.93
N PHE A 94 16.90 6.57 1.67
CA PHE A 94 15.61 7.24 1.88
C PHE A 94 15.77 8.54 2.67
N ASN A 95 16.59 8.56 3.73
CA ASN A 95 16.87 9.77 4.49
C ASN A 95 17.57 10.84 3.62
N ILE A 96 18.56 10.44 2.82
CA ILE A 96 19.23 11.30 1.83
C ILE A 96 18.19 11.92 0.88
N LEU A 97 17.31 11.11 0.31
CA LEU A 97 16.24 11.58 -0.58
C LEU A 97 15.32 12.59 0.11
N GLN A 98 14.87 12.31 1.33
CA GLN A 98 13.97 13.21 2.08
C GLN A 98 14.67 14.55 2.42
N LYS A 99 15.93 14.52 2.86
CA LYS A 99 16.72 15.74 3.13
C LYS A 99 16.93 16.58 1.89
N ARG A 100 17.38 15.95 0.78
CA ARG A 100 17.58 16.64 -0.50
C ARG A 100 16.27 17.28 -0.98
N ASN A 101 15.15 16.58 -0.86
CA ASN A 101 13.84 17.10 -1.25
C ASN A 101 13.41 18.27 -0.34
N ALA A 102 13.63 18.18 0.98
CA ALA A 102 13.37 19.28 1.92
C ALA A 102 14.19 20.53 1.58
N CYS A 103 15.50 20.37 1.39
CA CYS A 103 16.42 21.46 1.05
C CYS A 103 16.08 22.09 -0.31
N PHE A 104 15.72 21.29 -1.31
CA PHE A 104 15.30 21.80 -2.61
C PHE A 104 14.03 22.66 -2.50
N ASN A 105 13.00 22.18 -1.81
CA ASN A 105 11.76 22.93 -1.62
C ASN A 105 11.97 24.19 -0.76
N ALA A 106 12.82 24.12 0.26
CA ALA A 106 13.23 25.29 1.04
C ALA A 106 13.96 26.32 0.17
N ARG A 107 14.87 25.88 -0.71
CA ARG A 107 15.58 26.77 -1.63
C ARG A 107 14.62 27.48 -2.58
N LEU A 108 13.64 26.78 -3.14
CA LEU A 108 12.63 27.39 -4.02
C LEU A 108 11.85 28.50 -3.29
N MET A 109 11.51 28.27 -2.01
CA MET A 109 10.87 29.29 -1.17
C MET A 109 11.79 30.48 -0.90
N VAL A 110 13.06 30.23 -0.57
CA VAL A 110 14.07 31.27 -0.28
C VAL A 110 14.37 32.15 -1.51
N SER A 111 14.28 31.57 -2.71
CA SER A 111 14.54 32.28 -3.96
C SER A 111 13.43 33.28 -4.32
N ASN A 112 12.33 33.29 -3.58
CA ASN A 112 11.24 34.24 -3.75
C ASN A 112 11.65 35.63 -3.21
N PRO A 113 11.47 36.74 -3.95
CA PRO A 113 11.77 38.10 -3.49
C PRO A 113 11.15 38.47 -2.13
N TYR A 114 9.97 37.93 -1.81
CA TYR A 114 9.28 38.16 -0.54
C TYR A 114 9.92 37.44 0.66
N TYR A 115 10.88 36.54 0.44
CA TYR A 115 11.52 35.76 1.50
C TYR A 115 12.39 36.60 2.43
N LYS A 116 12.98 37.71 1.98
CA LYS A 116 13.86 38.55 2.81
C LYS A 116 13.17 38.99 4.11
N ASN A 117 11.90 39.36 4.03
CA ASN A 117 11.11 39.75 5.22
C ASN A 117 10.87 38.56 6.15
N ALA A 118 10.50 37.41 5.60
CA ALA A 118 10.30 36.20 6.39
C ALA A 118 11.61 35.73 7.07
N ALA A 119 12.75 35.85 6.38
CA ALA A 119 14.06 35.53 6.92
C ALA A 119 14.41 36.42 8.12
N ASN A 120 14.23 37.74 7.98
CA ASN A 120 14.47 38.70 9.06
C ASN A 120 13.57 38.42 10.27
N GLN A 121 12.28 38.10 10.04
CA GLN A 121 11.35 37.71 11.11
C GLN A 121 11.76 36.42 11.81
N ILE A 122 12.19 35.41 11.05
CA ILE A 122 12.64 34.13 11.62
C ILE A 122 13.94 34.31 12.40
N GLN A 123 14.86 35.18 11.96
CA GLN A 123 16.12 35.46 12.65
C GLN A 123 15.92 36.09 14.04
N GLN A 124 14.79 36.76 14.27
CA GLN A 124 14.45 37.34 15.57
C GLN A 124 13.92 36.29 16.57
N LEU A 125 13.69 35.05 16.15
CA LEU A 125 13.22 33.99 17.05
C LEU A 125 14.35 33.51 17.96
N THR A 126 14.05 33.41 19.25
CA THR A 126 14.98 32.84 20.24
C THR A 126 14.66 31.37 20.52
N SER A 127 15.63 30.65 21.07
CA SER A 127 15.41 29.27 21.56
C SER A 127 14.28 29.18 22.60
N GLN A 128 14.12 30.22 23.42
CA GLN A 128 13.05 30.30 24.42
C GLN A 128 11.66 30.41 23.77
N ASP A 129 11.53 31.18 22.68
CA ASP A 129 10.27 31.30 21.92
C ASP A 129 9.85 29.95 21.36
N ILE A 130 10.80 29.20 20.79
CA ILE A 130 10.56 27.86 20.26
C ILE A 130 10.17 26.89 21.39
N GLN A 131 10.86 26.93 22.53
CA GLN A 131 10.59 26.04 23.65
C GLN A 131 9.21 26.29 24.28
N LYS A 132 8.82 27.56 24.43
CA LYS A 132 7.45 27.94 24.84
C LYS A 132 6.41 27.43 23.87
N ALA A 133 6.65 27.60 22.57
CA ALA A 133 5.75 27.10 21.53
C ALA A 133 5.58 25.58 21.58
N LEU A 134 6.67 24.82 21.67
CA LEU A 134 6.64 23.37 21.79
C LEU A 134 5.85 22.91 23.03
N THR A 135 6.03 23.62 24.15
CA THR A 135 5.30 23.33 25.40
C THR A 135 3.79 23.58 25.23
N SER A 136 3.40 24.69 24.60
CA SER A 136 1.99 24.98 24.34
C SER A 136 1.36 24.04 23.32
N ILE A 137 2.11 23.65 22.27
CA ILE A 137 1.66 22.65 21.28
C ILE A 137 1.42 21.31 21.97
N ALA A 138 2.35 20.86 22.82
CA ALA A 138 2.20 19.61 23.56
C ALA A 138 1.00 19.61 24.51
N LYS A 139 0.58 20.79 24.99
CA LYS A 139 -0.61 20.98 25.85
C LYS A 139 -1.90 21.29 25.05
N ASN A 140 -1.85 21.32 23.72
CA ASN A 140 -2.95 21.76 22.85
C ASN A 140 -3.48 23.19 23.14
N THR A 141 -2.64 24.07 23.71
CA THR A 141 -2.99 25.48 24.02
C THR A 141 -2.31 26.48 23.11
N TYR A 142 -1.69 26.01 22.01
CA TYR A 142 -0.99 26.89 21.07
C TYR A 142 -1.98 27.76 20.29
N SER A 143 -1.86 29.08 20.44
CA SER A 143 -2.50 30.06 19.58
C SER A 143 -1.48 30.66 18.61
N SER A 144 -1.83 30.69 17.32
CA SER A 144 -1.03 31.37 16.32
C SER A 144 -0.85 32.86 16.66
N GLU A 145 -1.81 33.50 17.29
CA GLU A 145 -1.78 34.95 17.54
C GLU A 145 -0.70 35.38 18.54
N ALA A 146 -0.11 34.45 19.29
CA ALA A 146 0.85 34.73 20.36
C ALA A 146 2.24 35.19 19.87
N ASN A 147 2.68 34.79 18.67
CA ASN A 147 3.96 35.21 18.12
C ASN A 147 3.95 35.23 16.57
N PRO A 148 3.96 36.42 15.93
CA PRO A 148 3.88 36.53 14.47
C PRO A 148 5.13 36.00 13.73
N ASN A 149 6.30 36.07 14.36
CA ASN A 149 7.54 35.54 13.79
C ASN A 149 7.50 33.99 13.79
N LEU A 150 6.96 33.40 14.85
CA LEU A 150 6.76 31.97 14.95
C LEU A 150 5.72 31.46 13.96
N ASN A 151 4.62 32.19 13.76
CA ASN A 151 3.66 31.89 12.71
C ASN A 151 4.29 31.87 11.33
N THR A 152 5.18 32.84 11.08
CA THR A 152 5.92 32.91 9.82
C THR A 152 6.77 31.66 9.64
N LEU A 153 7.51 31.25 10.66
CA LEU A 153 8.25 29.98 10.65
C LEU A 153 7.34 28.77 10.38
N LEU A 154 6.21 28.63 11.09
CA LEU A 154 5.27 27.52 10.91
C LEU A 154 4.66 27.48 9.50
N LYS A 155 4.37 28.64 8.91
CA LYS A 155 3.92 28.74 7.50
C LYS A 155 4.99 28.23 6.53
N GLN A 156 6.26 28.56 6.77
CA GLN A 156 7.37 28.06 5.95
C GLN A 156 7.54 26.54 6.10
N ILE A 157 7.53 26.03 7.34
CA ILE A 157 7.56 24.58 7.62
C ILE A 157 6.39 23.89 6.91
N LYS A 158 5.19 24.48 6.97
CA LYS A 158 4.01 23.90 6.32
C LYS A 158 4.20 23.78 4.81
N THR A 159 4.77 24.80 4.20
CA THR A 159 4.99 24.88 2.75
C THR A 159 6.02 23.86 2.28
N VAL A 160 7.18 23.78 2.96
CA VAL A 160 8.22 22.78 2.66
C VAL A 160 7.70 21.36 2.93
N GLY A 161 7.03 21.18 4.07
CA GLY A 161 6.48 19.89 4.50
C GLY A 161 5.47 19.31 3.52
N GLY A 162 4.70 20.14 2.80
CA GLY A 162 3.69 19.68 1.84
C GLY A 162 4.23 18.80 0.71
N LYS A 163 5.53 18.87 0.41
CA LYS A 163 6.21 18.05 -0.62
C LYS A 163 7.00 16.88 -0.05
N LEU A 164 7.09 16.76 1.26
CA LEU A 164 7.78 15.66 1.93
C LEU A 164 6.84 14.48 2.14
N MET A 165 7.18 13.34 1.55
CA MET A 165 6.39 12.12 1.68
C MET A 165 6.20 11.76 3.16
N GLY A 166 4.96 11.43 3.54
CA GLY A 166 4.60 11.01 4.90
C GLY A 166 4.41 12.14 5.91
N SER A 167 4.76 13.39 5.57
CA SER A 167 4.56 14.53 6.47
C SER A 167 3.06 14.79 6.72
N PRO A 168 2.67 15.39 7.86
CA PRO A 168 1.29 15.83 8.10
C PRO A 168 0.75 16.75 6.99
N GLN A 169 1.62 17.58 6.42
CA GLN A 169 1.23 18.54 5.39
C GLN A 169 1.02 17.90 4.02
N SER A 170 1.82 16.88 3.66
CA SER A 170 1.59 16.11 2.44
C SER A 170 0.26 15.37 2.52
N ARG A 171 -0.08 14.79 3.68
CA ARG A 171 -1.39 14.16 3.93
C ARG A 171 -2.54 15.16 3.84
N ALA A 172 -2.38 16.36 4.41
CA ALA A 172 -3.37 17.43 4.27
C ALA A 172 -3.58 17.83 2.80
N ALA A 173 -2.53 17.86 1.98
CA ALA A 173 -2.63 18.14 0.55
C ALA A 173 -3.36 17.03 -0.22
N LEU A 174 -3.20 15.76 0.15
CA LEU A 174 -3.99 14.65 -0.42
C LEU A 174 -5.48 14.83 -0.12
N ARG A 175 -5.83 15.22 1.11
CA ARG A 175 -7.23 15.52 1.48
C ARG A 175 -7.81 16.66 0.65
N THR A 176 -7.04 17.72 0.38
CA THR A 176 -7.48 18.81 -0.51
C THR A 176 -7.79 18.30 -1.92
N LYS A 177 -7.01 17.36 -2.46
CA LYS A 177 -7.30 16.75 -3.77
C LYS A 177 -8.60 15.94 -3.76
N ILE A 178 -8.86 15.19 -2.69
CA ILE A 178 -10.13 14.49 -2.51
C ILE A 178 -11.29 15.50 -2.48
N HIS A 179 -11.16 16.61 -1.74
CA HIS A 179 -12.19 17.64 -1.71
C HIS A 179 -12.43 18.28 -3.10
N SER A 180 -11.39 18.51 -3.89
CA SER A 180 -11.57 19.03 -5.25
C SER A 180 -12.29 18.05 -6.17
N LEU A 181 -12.07 16.75 -6.00
CA LEU A 181 -12.84 15.72 -6.71
C LEU A 181 -14.29 15.69 -6.24
N ILE A 182 -14.53 15.81 -4.94
CA ILE A 182 -15.89 15.91 -4.41
C ILE A 182 -16.63 17.13 -4.99
N TYR A 183 -15.96 18.27 -5.06
CA TYR A 183 -16.54 19.49 -5.62
C TYR A 183 -16.87 19.35 -7.12
N SER A 184 -16.02 18.67 -7.90
CA SER A 184 -16.19 18.55 -9.35
C SER A 184 -17.01 17.35 -9.81
N GLN A 185 -17.03 16.26 -9.04
CA GLN A 185 -17.65 14.98 -9.42
C GLN A 185 -18.83 14.58 -8.50
N GLY A 186 -19.11 15.34 -7.44
CA GLY A 186 -20.08 14.95 -6.40
C GLY A 186 -19.50 14.00 -5.37
N LEU A 187 -20.34 13.34 -4.58
CA LEU A 187 -19.85 12.38 -3.58
C LEU A 187 -19.36 11.08 -4.25
N PRO A 188 -18.29 10.45 -3.72
CA PRO A 188 -17.87 9.13 -4.18
C PRO A 188 -18.97 8.11 -3.92
N SER A 189 -19.13 7.17 -4.84
CA SER A 189 -20.14 6.11 -4.79
C SER A 189 -19.68 4.90 -3.99
N ILE A 190 -18.38 4.57 -4.08
CA ILE A 190 -17.79 3.43 -3.37
C ILE A 190 -16.53 3.89 -2.64
N PHE A 191 -16.43 3.54 -1.36
CA PHE A 191 -15.18 3.53 -0.62
C PHE A 191 -14.74 2.09 -0.45
N MET A 192 -13.53 1.79 -0.92
CA MET A 192 -12.98 0.43 -0.90
C MET A 192 -11.59 0.44 -0.27
N THR A 193 -11.29 -0.63 0.46
CA THR A 193 -9.93 -0.91 0.92
C THR A 193 -9.44 -2.20 0.27
N ILE A 194 -8.36 -2.12 -0.49
CA ILE A 194 -7.70 -3.30 -1.07
C ILE A 194 -6.50 -3.61 -0.18
N ASN A 195 -6.54 -4.77 0.49
CA ASN A 195 -5.52 -5.19 1.45
C ASN A 195 -4.89 -6.54 1.04
N PRO A 196 -3.87 -6.52 0.17
CA PRO A 196 -3.20 -7.75 -0.25
C PRO A 196 -2.56 -8.52 0.91
N ALA A 197 -2.69 -9.84 0.87
CA ALA A 197 -2.01 -10.75 1.79
C ALA A 197 -0.66 -11.20 1.20
N ASP A 198 0.37 -10.37 1.36
CA ASP A 198 1.71 -10.61 0.83
C ASP A 198 2.37 -11.91 1.34
N ILE A 199 2.24 -12.23 2.63
CA ILE A 199 2.77 -13.47 3.24
C ILE A 199 2.18 -14.75 2.61
N HIS A 200 0.98 -14.65 2.05
CA HIS A 200 0.27 -15.77 1.44
C HIS A 200 0.30 -15.72 -0.09
N SER A 201 0.98 -14.74 -0.69
CA SER A 201 1.03 -14.58 -2.14
C SER A 201 2.22 -15.33 -2.76
N PRO A 202 1.96 -16.27 -3.68
CA PRO A 202 3.01 -16.91 -4.48
C PRO A 202 3.83 -15.90 -5.29
N ILE A 203 3.21 -14.83 -5.79
CA ILE A 203 3.91 -13.78 -6.53
C ILE A 203 4.88 -13.00 -5.62
N ALA A 204 4.48 -12.69 -4.39
CA ALA A 204 5.37 -12.02 -3.44
C ALA A 204 6.60 -12.88 -3.13
N LEU A 205 6.41 -14.19 -2.93
CA LEU A 205 7.50 -15.15 -2.72
C LEU A 205 8.39 -15.31 -3.96
N TYR A 206 7.79 -15.37 -5.15
CA TYR A 206 8.54 -15.40 -6.40
C TYR A 206 9.42 -14.17 -6.55
N PHE A 207 8.89 -12.96 -6.29
CA PHE A 207 9.69 -11.75 -6.29
C PHE A 207 10.75 -11.74 -5.20
N ALA A 208 10.52 -12.43 -4.07
CA ALA A 208 11.53 -12.62 -3.04
C ALA A 208 12.63 -13.61 -3.45
N GLY A 209 12.46 -14.34 -4.56
CA GLY A 209 13.46 -15.27 -5.11
C GLY A 209 13.23 -16.72 -4.69
N VAL A 210 12.06 -17.06 -4.15
CA VAL A 210 11.67 -18.44 -3.92
C VAL A 210 11.48 -19.12 -5.27
N ASN A 211 12.08 -20.30 -5.44
CA ASN A 211 11.97 -21.08 -6.67
C ASN A 211 10.56 -21.68 -6.78
N LEU A 212 9.63 -20.92 -7.36
CA LEU A 212 8.25 -21.30 -7.57
C LEU A 212 7.96 -21.38 -9.07
N ASN A 213 7.32 -22.47 -9.49
CA ASN A 213 6.70 -22.53 -10.80
C ASN A 213 5.35 -21.78 -10.73
N ILE A 214 5.30 -20.56 -11.27
CA ILE A 214 4.09 -19.74 -11.23
C ILE A 214 2.98 -20.35 -12.11
N ASP A 215 3.35 -21.07 -13.18
CA ASP A 215 2.39 -21.71 -14.10
C ASP A 215 1.77 -22.98 -13.49
N HIS A 216 2.46 -23.60 -12.52
CA HIS A 216 2.04 -24.83 -11.86
C HIS A 216 2.30 -24.76 -10.36
N ILE A 217 1.43 -24.01 -9.66
CA ILE A 217 1.54 -23.81 -8.22
C ILE A 217 1.04 -25.07 -7.49
N LEU A 218 1.97 -25.78 -6.86
CA LEU A 218 1.67 -26.94 -6.01
C LEU A 218 1.59 -26.47 -4.55
N THR A 219 0.51 -26.78 -3.83
CA THR A 219 0.33 -26.37 -2.43
C THR A 219 1.44 -26.89 -1.51
N ASP A 220 1.99 -28.06 -1.83
CA ASP A 220 3.05 -28.70 -1.04
C ASP A 220 4.43 -28.04 -1.25
N SER A 221 4.55 -27.15 -2.24
CA SER A 221 5.79 -26.41 -2.52
C SER A 221 5.99 -25.18 -1.64
N PHE A 222 4.99 -24.82 -0.81
CA PHE A 222 5.08 -23.63 0.02
C PHE A 222 5.72 -23.90 1.38
N PRO A 223 6.64 -23.01 1.82
CA PRO A 223 7.10 -23.03 3.21
C PRO A 223 5.96 -22.74 4.19
N SER A 224 6.17 -23.04 5.47
CA SER A 224 5.24 -22.70 6.55
C SER A 224 4.92 -21.20 6.61
N THR A 225 3.77 -20.84 7.20
CA THR A 225 3.34 -19.43 7.32
C THR A 225 4.40 -18.55 7.96
N PHE A 226 5.04 -19.02 9.02
CA PHE A 226 6.13 -18.30 9.68
C PHE A 226 7.34 -18.09 8.76
N HIS A 227 7.76 -19.13 8.04
CA HIS A 227 8.90 -19.01 7.13
C HIS A 227 8.60 -18.06 5.96
N ARG A 228 7.38 -18.07 5.43
CA ARG A 228 6.94 -17.09 4.42
C ARG A 228 7.00 -15.66 4.95
N ALA A 229 6.58 -15.43 6.20
CA ALA A 229 6.67 -14.12 6.83
C ALA A 229 8.12 -13.64 6.97
N GLN A 230 9.06 -14.52 7.34
CA GLN A 230 10.49 -14.20 7.37
C GLN A 230 11.04 -13.85 5.97
N ILE A 231 10.62 -14.59 4.93
CA ILE A 231 11.02 -14.31 3.55
C ILE A 231 10.53 -12.93 3.12
N VAL A 232 9.25 -12.61 3.32
CA VAL A 232 8.68 -11.31 2.93
C VAL A 232 9.34 -10.16 3.71
N ALA A 233 9.53 -10.32 5.02
CA ALA A 233 10.17 -9.31 5.85
C ALA A 233 11.63 -9.02 5.44
N SER A 234 12.35 -10.04 4.95
CA SER A 234 13.72 -9.89 4.46
C SER A 234 13.82 -9.36 3.02
N HIS A 235 12.71 -9.25 2.29
CA HIS A 235 12.67 -8.77 0.90
C HIS A 235 11.62 -7.65 0.72
N PRO A 236 11.84 -6.46 1.32
CA PRO A 236 10.87 -5.36 1.27
C PRO A 236 10.63 -4.82 -0.15
N VAL A 237 11.60 -4.92 -1.06
CA VAL A 237 11.40 -4.48 -2.46
C VAL A 237 10.53 -5.49 -3.20
N ALA A 238 10.67 -6.79 -2.92
CA ALA A 238 9.75 -7.81 -3.43
C ALA A 238 8.29 -7.55 -2.99
N ALA A 239 8.07 -7.25 -1.71
CA ALA A 239 6.74 -6.92 -1.18
C ALA A 239 6.15 -5.67 -1.86
N ALA A 240 6.95 -4.61 -2.03
CA ALA A 240 6.53 -3.39 -2.72
C ALA A 240 6.20 -3.63 -4.21
N LYS A 241 6.99 -4.48 -4.90
CA LYS A 241 6.73 -4.88 -6.29
C LYS A 241 5.43 -5.65 -6.43
N PHE A 242 5.20 -6.63 -5.56
CA PHE A 242 3.96 -7.39 -5.51
C PHE A 242 2.77 -6.46 -5.34
N PHE A 243 2.81 -5.59 -4.31
CA PHE A 243 1.74 -4.63 -4.05
C PHE A 243 1.48 -3.73 -5.27
N ASN A 244 2.51 -3.12 -5.84
CA ASN A 244 2.37 -2.23 -6.98
C ASN A 244 1.76 -2.95 -8.19
N LEU A 245 2.26 -4.16 -8.50
CA LEU A 245 1.79 -4.93 -9.63
C LEU A 245 0.32 -5.36 -9.45
N LEU A 246 -0.05 -5.80 -8.25
CA LEU A 246 -1.41 -6.21 -7.92
C LEU A 246 -2.37 -5.03 -8.00
N ILE A 247 -2.10 -3.95 -7.28
CA ILE A 247 -2.96 -2.76 -7.29
C ILE A 247 -3.13 -2.20 -8.70
N THR A 248 -2.04 -2.08 -9.47
CA THR A 248 -2.12 -1.53 -10.84
C THR A 248 -3.05 -2.37 -11.71
N ASN A 249 -2.93 -3.70 -11.65
CA ASN A 249 -3.81 -4.57 -12.44
C ASN A 249 -5.27 -4.50 -11.96
N ILE A 250 -5.53 -4.45 -10.65
CA ILE A 250 -6.90 -4.28 -10.14
C ILE A 250 -7.53 -3.00 -10.69
N LEU A 251 -6.79 -1.90 -10.67
CA LEU A 251 -7.29 -0.62 -11.17
C LEU A 251 -7.53 -0.65 -12.68
N GLU A 252 -6.60 -1.19 -13.47
CA GLU A 252 -6.72 -1.21 -14.93
C GLU A 252 -7.73 -2.24 -15.45
N THR A 253 -7.83 -3.40 -14.80
CA THR A 253 -8.57 -4.54 -15.36
C THR A 253 -9.94 -4.72 -14.71
N LEU A 254 -10.06 -4.46 -13.41
CA LEU A 254 -11.32 -4.66 -12.69
C LEU A 254 -12.08 -3.35 -12.55
N VAL A 255 -11.43 -2.33 -11.98
CA VAL A 255 -12.08 -1.03 -11.72
C VAL A 255 -12.39 -0.32 -13.03
N LYS A 256 -11.37 -0.04 -13.86
CA LYS A 256 -11.59 0.57 -15.20
C LYS A 256 -12.26 -0.39 -16.18
N GLY A 257 -12.16 -1.70 -15.95
CA GLY A 257 -12.88 -2.72 -16.72
C GLY A 257 -14.37 -2.77 -16.45
N GLY A 258 -14.87 -2.05 -15.43
CA GLY A 258 -16.30 -1.91 -15.16
C GLY A 258 -16.90 -2.99 -14.26
N VAL A 259 -16.07 -3.74 -13.52
CA VAL A 259 -16.56 -4.77 -12.56
C VAL A 259 -17.49 -4.16 -11.51
N LEU A 260 -17.26 -2.89 -11.14
CA LEU A 260 -18.10 -2.13 -10.21
C LEU A 260 -19.04 -1.17 -10.94
N GLY A 261 -19.29 -1.39 -12.23
CA GLY A 261 -19.93 -0.43 -13.13
C GLY A 261 -18.97 0.62 -13.71
N PRO A 262 -19.44 1.45 -14.66
CA PRO A 262 -18.62 2.47 -15.32
C PRO A 262 -18.07 3.49 -14.32
N ILE A 263 -16.76 3.78 -14.41
CA ILE A 263 -16.06 4.69 -13.49
C ILE A 263 -15.80 6.03 -14.14
N LYS A 264 -16.26 7.12 -13.52
CA LYS A 264 -16.00 8.51 -13.93
C LYS A 264 -14.68 9.04 -13.37
N ALA A 265 -14.37 8.71 -12.12
CA ALA A 265 -13.15 9.13 -11.44
C ALA A 265 -12.76 8.17 -10.30
N HIS A 266 -11.49 8.16 -9.92
CA HIS A 266 -11.02 7.47 -8.72
C HIS A 266 -9.88 8.24 -8.05
N TYR A 267 -9.73 8.06 -6.74
CA TYR A 267 -8.61 8.61 -5.98
C TYR A 267 -8.19 7.65 -4.87
N GLY A 268 -6.92 7.26 -4.86
CA GLY A 268 -6.38 6.29 -3.93
C GLY A 268 -5.19 6.79 -3.11
N THR A 269 -5.08 6.32 -1.87
CA THR A 269 -3.95 6.56 -0.96
C THR A 269 -3.41 5.25 -0.41
N VAL A 270 -2.10 5.05 -0.55
CA VAL A 270 -1.41 3.87 -0.03
C VAL A 270 -0.96 4.12 1.40
N GLU A 271 -1.26 3.18 2.29
CA GLU A 271 -0.90 3.22 3.71
C GLU A 271 -0.26 1.91 4.16
N THR A 272 0.55 1.99 5.21
CA THR A 272 1.09 0.81 5.90
C THR A 272 0.12 0.39 6.99
N GLN A 273 -0.27 -0.88 7.01
CA GLN A 273 -1.10 -1.41 8.09
C GLN A 273 -0.27 -1.79 9.32
N GLY A 274 -0.93 -2.12 10.44
CA GLY A 274 -0.25 -2.45 11.70
C GLY A 274 0.73 -3.64 11.63
N ARG A 275 0.58 -4.54 10.65
CA ARG A 275 1.52 -5.64 10.35
C ARG A 275 2.63 -5.28 9.35
N GLY A 276 2.78 -3.99 9.01
CA GLY A 276 3.86 -3.48 8.15
C GLY A 276 3.60 -3.52 6.63
N SER A 277 2.63 -4.30 6.16
CA SER A 277 2.35 -4.40 4.72
C SER A 277 1.50 -3.25 4.15
N LEU A 278 1.54 -3.08 2.84
CA LEU A 278 0.85 -1.99 2.15
C LEU A 278 -0.62 -2.35 1.87
N HIS A 279 -1.51 -1.36 1.99
CA HIS A 279 -2.90 -1.44 1.55
C HIS A 279 -3.31 -0.13 0.88
N LEU A 280 -4.34 -0.20 0.03
CA LEU A 280 -4.87 0.94 -0.71
C LEU A 280 -6.26 1.28 -0.18
N HIS A 281 -6.42 2.51 0.31
CA HIS A 281 -7.74 3.13 0.45
C HIS A 281 -8.09 3.86 -0.84
N ILE A 282 -9.24 3.57 -1.43
CA ILE A 282 -9.67 4.17 -2.69
C ILE A 282 -11.12 4.63 -2.64
N LEU A 283 -11.35 5.82 -3.21
CA LEU A 283 -12.67 6.37 -3.50
C LEU A 283 -12.94 6.24 -5.00
N LEU A 284 -14.13 5.76 -5.35
CA LEU A 284 -14.59 5.56 -6.72
C LEU A 284 -15.86 6.36 -6.97
N TRP A 285 -15.92 7.05 -8.10
CA TRP A 285 -17.10 7.74 -8.61
C TRP A 285 -17.65 6.93 -9.79
N LEU A 286 -18.82 6.34 -9.61
CA LEU A 286 -19.52 5.65 -10.70
C LEU A 286 -20.17 6.69 -11.64
N ASP A 287 -20.29 6.36 -12.91
CA ASP A 287 -20.89 7.24 -13.93
C ASP A 287 -22.42 7.10 -13.97
N HIS A 288 -23.08 7.45 -12.84
CA HIS A 288 -24.55 7.50 -12.77
C HIS A 288 -25.10 8.94 -12.70
N ASN A 289 -24.23 9.92 -12.45
CA ASN A 289 -24.55 11.36 -12.36
C ASN A 289 -25.68 11.75 -11.38
N MET A 290 -26.10 10.86 -10.48
CA MET A 290 -27.08 11.12 -9.43
C MET A 290 -26.42 11.73 -8.20
N THR A 291 -27.06 12.75 -7.64
CA THR A 291 -26.75 13.27 -6.30
C THR A 291 -27.30 12.35 -5.20
N PRO A 292 -26.79 12.43 -3.96
CA PRO A 292 -27.37 11.68 -2.83
C PRO A 292 -28.87 11.91 -2.63
N SER A 293 -29.35 13.14 -2.87
CA SER A 293 -30.78 13.46 -2.78
C SER A 293 -31.58 12.80 -3.88
N GLN A 294 -31.07 12.77 -5.12
CA GLN A 294 -31.72 12.06 -6.23
C GLN A 294 -31.73 10.55 -6.01
N LEU A 295 -30.63 9.96 -5.50
CA LEU A 295 -30.61 8.55 -5.10
C LEU A 295 -31.69 8.26 -4.05
N LYS A 296 -31.82 9.12 -3.04
CA LYS A 296 -32.85 8.97 -2.00
C LYS A 296 -34.27 9.04 -2.55
N GLU A 297 -34.54 9.96 -3.47
CA GLU A 297 -35.85 10.06 -4.12
C GLU A 297 -36.13 8.88 -5.05
N ASN A 298 -35.14 8.47 -5.86
CA ASN A 298 -35.27 7.35 -6.79
C ASN A 298 -35.50 6.00 -6.08
N ILE A 299 -34.95 5.80 -4.87
CA ILE A 299 -35.20 4.58 -4.07
C ILE A 299 -36.69 4.41 -3.72
N LYS A 300 -37.52 5.47 -3.79
CA LYS A 300 -38.98 5.37 -3.61
C LYS A 300 -39.68 4.72 -4.81
N ASP A 301 -39.08 4.77 -6.00
CA ASP A 301 -39.54 4.03 -7.17
C ASP A 301 -39.16 2.54 -7.01
N PRO A 302 -40.15 1.62 -6.94
CA PRO A 302 -39.89 0.19 -6.80
C PRO A 302 -38.93 -0.35 -7.86
N LYS A 303 -39.06 0.09 -9.11
CA LYS A 303 -38.24 -0.41 -10.22
C LYS A 303 -36.77 -0.04 -10.06
N PHE A 304 -36.50 1.21 -9.69
CA PHE A 304 -35.13 1.65 -9.41
C PHE A 304 -34.55 0.94 -8.19
N LYS A 305 -35.35 0.80 -7.12
CA LYS A 305 -34.94 0.12 -5.90
C LYS A 305 -34.55 -1.34 -6.16
N GLU A 306 -35.36 -2.07 -6.93
CA GLU A 306 -35.08 -3.46 -7.32
C GLU A 306 -33.78 -3.54 -8.13
N GLY A 307 -33.62 -2.70 -9.17
CA GLY A 307 -32.37 -2.67 -9.95
C GLY A 307 -31.12 -2.31 -9.14
N LEU A 308 -31.25 -1.44 -8.13
CA LEU A 308 -30.16 -1.12 -7.21
C LEU A 308 -29.80 -2.31 -6.30
N ILE A 309 -30.80 -3.06 -5.83
CA ILE A 309 -30.58 -4.29 -5.06
C ILE A 309 -29.86 -5.33 -5.93
N GLU A 310 -30.35 -5.57 -7.15
CA GLU A 310 -29.71 -6.50 -8.10
C GLU A 310 -28.24 -6.13 -8.35
N TYR A 311 -27.96 -4.85 -8.60
CA TYR A 311 -26.60 -4.37 -8.76
C TYR A 311 -25.74 -4.63 -7.52
N LEU A 312 -26.24 -4.28 -6.33
CA LEU A 312 -25.48 -4.46 -5.08
C LEU A 312 -25.21 -5.93 -4.79
N GLU A 313 -26.19 -6.81 -5.01
CA GLU A 313 -26.03 -8.24 -4.85
C GLU A 313 -25.11 -8.85 -5.91
N ASP A 314 -25.00 -8.27 -7.11
CA ASP A 314 -24.03 -8.72 -8.12
C ASP A 314 -22.58 -8.46 -7.67
N ILE A 315 -22.32 -7.28 -7.09
CA ILE A 315 -20.95 -6.87 -6.69
C ILE A 315 -20.56 -7.23 -5.26
N ILE A 316 -21.53 -7.54 -4.38
CA ILE A 316 -21.32 -7.92 -2.97
C ILE A 316 -21.93 -9.31 -2.74
N LYS A 317 -21.10 -10.27 -2.31
CA LYS A 317 -21.54 -11.63 -1.96
C LYS A 317 -21.26 -11.93 -0.48
N GLU A 318 -22.32 -11.98 0.32
CA GLU A 318 -22.27 -12.41 1.73
C GLU A 318 -23.00 -13.74 1.98
N ASP A 319 -23.93 -14.17 1.12
CA ASP A 319 -24.68 -15.43 1.21
C ASP A 319 -24.31 -16.46 0.13
N LEU A 320 -24.70 -17.72 0.38
CA LEU A 320 -24.41 -18.86 -0.51
C LEU A 320 -25.67 -19.59 -0.99
N ASP A 321 -26.87 -19.08 -0.71
CA ASP A 321 -28.12 -19.82 -0.95
C ASP A 321 -28.29 -20.18 -2.42
N GLN A 322 -27.94 -19.25 -3.31
CA GLN A 322 -27.99 -19.47 -4.76
C GLN A 322 -26.99 -20.53 -5.26
N PHE A 323 -25.91 -20.77 -4.51
CA PHE A 323 -24.88 -21.75 -4.85
C PHE A 323 -25.08 -23.10 -4.15
N ARG A 324 -25.96 -23.19 -3.15
CA ARG A 324 -26.21 -24.42 -2.37
C ARG A 324 -27.43 -25.23 -2.83
N ARG A 325 -28.25 -24.71 -3.75
CA ARG A 325 -29.37 -25.50 -4.32
C ARG A 325 -28.81 -26.70 -5.09
N GLU A 326 -29.33 -27.90 -4.77
CA GLU A 326 -28.91 -29.19 -5.31
C GLU A 326 -29.44 -29.49 -6.72
N ASP A 327 -30.25 -28.61 -7.31
CA ASP A 327 -30.87 -28.84 -8.62
C ASP A 327 -29.93 -28.46 -9.78
N ASP A 328 -28.87 -29.25 -10.02
CA ASP A 328 -28.19 -29.30 -11.32
C ASP A 328 -28.76 -30.45 -12.15
N SER A 329 -30.02 -30.28 -12.58
CA SER A 329 -30.51 -30.84 -13.85
C SER A 329 -30.51 -29.74 -14.91
N THR A 330 -29.40 -29.01 -15.00
CA THR A 330 -29.20 -27.93 -15.96
C THR A 330 -28.87 -28.51 -17.32
N THR A 331 -29.47 -27.94 -18.38
CA THR A 331 -29.24 -28.41 -19.74
C THR A 331 -27.92 -27.85 -20.28
N THR A 332 -27.26 -28.54 -21.22
CA THR A 332 -26.03 -28.06 -21.88
C THR A 332 -26.16 -26.64 -22.46
N GLN A 333 -27.37 -26.24 -22.87
CA GLN A 333 -27.64 -24.91 -23.42
C GLN A 333 -27.53 -23.80 -22.36
N GLU A 334 -27.96 -24.04 -21.12
CA GLU A 334 -27.84 -23.06 -20.02
C GLU A 334 -26.38 -22.89 -19.56
N ASP A 335 -25.59 -23.96 -19.61
CA ASP A 335 -24.16 -23.91 -19.31
C ASP A 335 -23.37 -23.16 -20.38
N GLU A 336 -23.73 -23.35 -21.66
CA GLU A 336 -23.16 -22.58 -22.78
C GLU A 336 -23.52 -21.09 -22.67
N GLU A 337 -24.76 -20.75 -22.32
CA GLU A 337 -25.19 -19.35 -22.13
C GLU A 337 -24.51 -18.70 -20.92
N PHE A 338 -24.40 -19.43 -19.80
CA PHE A 338 -23.64 -18.98 -18.64
C PHE A 338 -22.17 -18.73 -18.99
N ALA A 339 -21.53 -19.67 -19.69
CA ALA A 339 -20.16 -19.51 -20.14
C ALA A 339 -20.00 -18.33 -21.12
N ALA A 340 -20.96 -18.12 -22.03
CA ALA A 340 -20.95 -17.04 -23.02
C ALA A 340 -20.96 -15.64 -22.35
N LYS A 341 -21.64 -15.46 -21.21
CA LYS A 341 -21.57 -14.22 -20.40
C LYS A 341 -20.12 -13.84 -20.06
N TYR A 342 -19.25 -14.83 -19.89
CA TYR A 342 -17.84 -14.64 -19.55
C TYR A 342 -16.89 -14.76 -20.75
N HIS A 343 -17.38 -15.07 -21.96
CA HIS A 343 -16.58 -15.10 -23.19
C HIS A 343 -16.23 -13.69 -23.73
N HIS A 344 -16.97 -12.66 -23.33
CA HIS A 344 -16.72 -11.27 -23.71
C HIS A 344 -15.63 -10.56 -22.88
N TYR A 345 -15.10 -11.20 -21.85
CA TYR A 345 -13.87 -10.72 -21.22
C TYR A 345 -12.74 -10.94 -22.22
N PRO A 346 -12.15 -9.88 -22.80
CA PRO A 346 -11.21 -10.03 -23.90
C PRO A 346 -10.03 -10.90 -23.46
N PRO A 347 -9.47 -11.76 -24.33
CA PRO A 347 -8.16 -12.31 -24.09
C PRO A 347 -7.21 -11.14 -23.80
N CYS A 348 -6.47 -11.28 -22.70
CA CYS A 348 -5.63 -10.29 -22.07
C CYS A 348 -5.09 -9.22 -23.05
N ARG A 349 -5.66 -8.00 -23.04
CA ARG A 349 -4.93 -6.88 -23.64
C ARG A 349 -3.66 -6.65 -22.82
N PRO A 350 -2.48 -6.53 -23.46
CA PRO A 350 -1.27 -6.11 -22.77
C PRO A 350 -1.49 -4.71 -22.18
N PRO A 351 -0.89 -4.39 -21.03
CA PRO A 351 -0.91 -3.04 -20.51
C PRO A 351 -0.22 -2.10 -21.53
N PRO A 352 -0.53 -0.79 -21.51
CA PRO A 352 0.24 0.17 -22.28
C PRO A 352 1.73 0.05 -21.92
N PRO A 353 2.66 0.24 -22.88
CA PRO A 353 4.09 0.16 -22.62
C PRO A 353 4.44 1.14 -21.49
N TYR A 354 5.03 0.62 -20.41
CA TYR A 354 5.46 1.46 -19.31
C TYR A 354 6.79 2.10 -19.69
N PRO A 355 7.07 3.35 -19.27
CA PRO A 355 8.37 3.99 -19.49
C PRO A 355 9.57 3.31 -18.78
N TRP A 356 9.37 2.10 -18.21
CA TRP A 356 10.36 1.33 -17.46
C TRP A 356 10.70 -0.03 -18.12
N ASP A 357 10.34 -0.21 -19.40
CA ASP A 357 10.44 -1.47 -20.16
C ASP A 357 11.87 -1.96 -20.47
N HIS A 358 12.93 -1.30 -19.99
CA HIS A 358 14.30 -1.77 -20.23
C HIS A 358 14.86 -2.78 -19.21
N CYS A 359 14.12 -3.11 -18.13
CA CYS A 359 14.60 -4.07 -17.13
C CYS A 359 13.61 -5.19 -16.73
N TYR A 360 12.45 -5.33 -17.39
CA TYR A 360 11.43 -6.30 -16.99
C TYR A 360 10.99 -7.20 -18.16
N ASN A 361 11.78 -8.24 -18.44
CA ASN A 361 11.30 -9.40 -19.20
C ASN A 361 10.50 -10.32 -18.27
N ILE A 362 9.32 -9.87 -17.86
CA ILE A 362 8.25 -10.81 -17.46
C ILE A 362 7.64 -11.24 -18.79
N SER A 363 7.85 -12.51 -19.18
CA SER A 363 7.36 -13.03 -20.46
C SER A 363 5.85 -12.79 -20.62
N ARG A 364 5.35 -12.70 -21.86
CA ARG A 364 3.91 -12.59 -22.16
C ARG A 364 3.07 -13.70 -21.49
N HIS A 365 3.67 -14.84 -21.16
CA HIS A 365 3.02 -15.94 -20.43
C HIS A 365 2.90 -15.64 -18.93
N ASN A 366 3.95 -15.12 -18.30
CA ASN A 366 3.98 -14.78 -16.87
C ASN A 366 3.01 -13.63 -16.51
N PHE A 367 2.73 -12.71 -17.45
CA PHE A 367 1.76 -11.62 -17.24
C PHE A 367 0.31 -12.11 -17.36
N ALA A 368 0.05 -13.10 -18.22
CA ALA A 368 -1.25 -13.75 -18.25
C ALA A 368 -1.53 -14.42 -16.90
N GLU A 369 -0.56 -15.16 -16.34
CA GLU A 369 -0.60 -15.84 -15.01
C GLU A 369 -0.79 -14.86 -13.85
N PHE A 370 -0.21 -13.66 -13.96
CA PHE A 370 -0.39 -12.61 -12.98
C PHE A 370 -1.86 -12.17 -12.84
N LYS A 371 -2.57 -11.97 -13.97
CA LYS A 371 -4.03 -11.74 -13.96
C LYS A 371 -4.80 -12.90 -13.30
N LYS A 372 -4.26 -14.13 -13.40
CA LYS A 372 -4.86 -15.36 -12.85
C LYS A 372 -4.92 -15.37 -11.32
N GLN A 373 -3.97 -14.73 -10.62
CA GLN A 373 -4.00 -14.56 -9.15
C GLN A 373 -4.71 -13.29 -8.66
N VAL A 374 -4.80 -12.25 -9.49
CA VAL A 374 -5.51 -11.01 -9.08
C VAL A 374 -7.00 -11.27 -8.84
N CYS A 375 -7.64 -12.12 -9.66
CA CYS A 375 -9.04 -12.51 -9.44
C CYS A 375 -9.28 -13.24 -8.11
N SER A 376 -8.27 -13.92 -7.55
CA SER A 376 -8.40 -14.64 -6.28
C SER A 376 -7.90 -13.86 -5.05
N CYS A 377 -7.02 -12.88 -5.25
CA CYS A 377 -6.61 -11.91 -4.21
C CYS A 377 -7.59 -10.73 -4.09
N VAL A 378 -8.44 -10.53 -5.10
CA VAL A 378 -9.54 -9.56 -5.09
C VAL A 378 -10.85 -10.31 -5.11
N THR A 379 -11.10 -11.08 -4.06
CA THR A 379 -12.44 -10.98 -3.48
C THR A 379 -12.57 -9.55 -3.00
N PRO A 380 -13.50 -8.74 -3.53
CA PRO A 380 -13.85 -7.52 -2.85
C PRO A 380 -14.40 -7.95 -1.50
N ILE A 381 -13.57 -7.85 -0.46
CA ILE A 381 -14.05 -7.83 0.92
C ILE A 381 -14.82 -6.51 1.02
N PHE A 382 -16.04 -6.49 0.49
CA PHE A 382 -17.09 -5.63 0.95
C PHE A 382 -17.55 -6.20 2.29
N CYS A 383 -16.66 -6.16 3.29
CA CYS A 383 -17.13 -6.26 4.65
C CYS A 383 -17.92 -4.98 4.87
N SER A 384 -19.25 -5.08 4.77
CA SER A 384 -20.16 -4.05 5.23
C SER A 384 -19.94 -3.94 6.75
N HIS A 385 -18.88 -3.25 7.14
CA HIS A 385 -18.87 -2.64 8.45
C HIS A 385 -20.08 -1.72 8.41
N ASP A 386 -21.06 -1.98 9.27
CA ASP A 386 -22.19 -1.10 9.51
C ASP A 386 -21.63 0.31 9.74
N HIS A 387 -21.58 1.08 8.65
CA HIS A 387 -21.19 2.46 8.61
C HIS A 387 -22.39 3.25 9.09
N ASN A 388 -22.56 3.30 10.41
CA ASN A 388 -23.29 4.39 11.07
C ASN A 388 -22.57 5.76 10.91
N TYR A 389 -21.77 5.94 9.86
CA TYR A 389 -21.05 7.17 9.52
C TYR A 389 -21.62 7.91 8.29
N ILE A 390 -22.84 7.56 7.87
CA ILE A 390 -23.67 8.42 7.00
C ILE A 390 -24.84 8.97 7.83
N LYS A 391 -24.53 9.59 8.97
CA LYS A 391 -25.41 10.59 9.57
C LYS A 391 -24.65 11.90 9.57
N SER A 392 -25.22 12.89 8.87
CA SER A 392 -24.74 14.26 8.67
C SER A 392 -23.54 14.44 7.71
N ALA A 393 -23.86 14.82 6.48
CA ALA A 393 -23.03 15.72 5.72
C ALA A 393 -23.07 17.09 6.43
N LEU A 394 -22.02 17.44 7.20
CA LEU A 394 -21.50 18.77 7.59
C LEU A 394 -20.44 18.61 8.73
N PRO A 395 -19.56 19.61 8.94
CA PRO A 395 -18.10 19.43 8.90
C PRO A 395 -17.56 18.50 10.00
N ILE A 396 -16.91 17.41 9.60
CA ILE A 396 -16.18 16.55 10.54
C ILE A 396 -14.89 17.27 10.93
N THR A 397 -14.91 17.87 12.12
CA THR A 397 -13.71 18.07 12.94
C THR A 397 -13.11 16.69 13.20
N CYS A 398 -12.03 16.37 12.49
CA CYS A 398 -11.24 15.18 12.73
C CYS A 398 -10.62 15.31 14.13
N ASP A 399 -11.05 14.44 15.06
CA ASP A 399 -10.48 14.35 16.39
C ASP A 399 -8.98 13.99 16.27
N TYR A 400 -8.13 14.98 16.57
CA TYR A 400 -6.68 14.97 16.34
C TYR A 400 -5.91 14.04 17.31
N HIS A 401 -6.58 13.23 18.14
CA HIS A 401 -5.96 12.58 19.30
C HIS A 401 -5.45 11.15 19.12
N THR A 402 -5.63 10.50 17.96
CA THR A 402 -5.15 9.11 17.75
C THR A 402 -4.05 8.95 16.70
N MET A 403 -3.56 10.05 16.10
CA MET A 403 -2.53 10.02 15.05
C MET A 403 -1.09 10.24 15.54
N PHE A 404 -0.87 10.35 16.85
CA PHE A 404 0.47 10.41 17.43
C PHE A 404 0.57 9.39 18.57
N PRO A 405 1.48 8.39 18.52
CA PRO A 405 1.95 7.80 19.76
C PRO A 405 2.57 8.92 20.59
N SER A 406 2.13 9.07 21.84
CA SER A 406 2.81 9.89 22.85
C SER A 406 4.32 9.62 22.82
N PRO A 407 5.19 10.61 23.11
CA PRO A 407 6.61 10.32 23.30
C PRO A 407 6.72 9.21 24.35
N LEU A 408 7.32 8.09 23.94
CA LEU A 408 7.52 6.88 24.71
C LEU A 408 8.12 7.22 26.09
N LYS A 409 7.27 7.46 27.08
CA LYS A 409 7.63 7.34 28.49
C LYS A 409 7.47 5.85 28.79
N ASN A 410 8.58 5.14 28.73
CA ASN A 410 8.73 3.68 28.93
C ASN A 410 8.33 2.83 27.71
N ALA A 411 9.11 2.93 26.63
CA ALA A 411 9.17 1.88 25.63
C ALA A 411 9.84 0.64 26.25
N GLN A 412 9.05 -0.26 26.85
CA GLN A 412 9.33 -1.66 26.59
C GLN A 412 8.89 -1.89 25.14
N GLU A 413 9.85 -2.22 24.30
CA GLU A 413 9.64 -2.53 22.89
C GLU A 413 8.45 -3.49 22.75
N PRO A 414 7.41 -3.18 21.94
CA PRO A 414 6.53 -4.21 21.47
C PRO A 414 7.30 -4.95 20.38
N ILE A 415 8.21 -5.83 20.80
CA ILE A 415 8.64 -6.94 19.96
C ILE A 415 7.34 -7.69 19.68
N ILE A 416 6.82 -7.57 18.47
CA ILE A 416 5.83 -8.52 17.97
C ILE A 416 6.61 -9.82 17.79
N MET A 417 6.82 -10.53 18.90
CA MET A 417 7.15 -11.94 18.89
C MET A 417 5.94 -12.61 18.27
N LEU A 418 6.02 -12.98 16.99
CA LEU A 418 5.21 -14.08 16.48
C LEU A 418 5.53 -15.26 17.41
N ARG A 419 4.61 -15.60 18.32
CA ARG A 419 4.86 -16.63 19.31
C ARG A 419 4.96 -17.97 18.59
N GLN A 420 5.92 -18.77 19.04
CA GLN A 420 6.12 -20.17 18.64
C GLN A 420 4.82 -21.01 18.78
N ASP A 421 3.84 -20.54 19.57
CA ASP A 421 2.61 -21.27 19.86
C ASP A 421 1.56 -21.22 18.73
N ASP A 422 1.71 -20.33 17.74
CA ASP A 422 0.87 -20.31 16.52
C ASP A 422 1.18 -21.49 15.56
N ILE A 423 2.11 -22.38 15.93
CA ILE A 423 2.66 -23.45 15.09
C ILE A 423 1.79 -24.73 15.05
N THR A 424 0.70 -24.82 15.82
CA THR A 424 -0.04 -26.09 15.97
C THR A 424 -1.37 -26.20 15.24
N SER A 425 -1.86 -25.16 14.55
CA SER A 425 -3.03 -25.31 13.68
C SER A 425 -2.57 -25.59 12.24
N LYS A 426 -3.06 -26.67 11.62
CA LYS A 426 -2.94 -26.93 10.17
C LYS A 426 -2.95 -25.59 9.42
N ASP A 427 -1.85 -25.29 8.71
CA ASP A 427 -1.72 -24.06 7.93
C ASP A 427 -3.03 -23.86 7.15
N PRO A 428 -3.70 -22.68 7.26
CA PRO A 428 -4.91 -22.45 6.51
C PRO A 428 -4.57 -22.71 5.04
N PRO A 429 -5.40 -23.48 4.32
CA PRO A 429 -5.07 -23.85 2.96
C PRO A 429 -4.84 -22.56 2.18
N LEU A 430 -3.75 -22.51 1.41
CA LEU A 430 -3.41 -21.42 0.48
C LEU A 430 -4.44 -21.29 -0.66
N LEU A 431 -5.67 -21.78 -0.45
CA LEU A 431 -6.66 -22.15 -1.44
C LEU A 431 -7.01 -20.97 -2.33
N ALA A 432 -7.32 -19.81 -1.75
CA ALA A 432 -7.64 -18.60 -2.51
C ALA A 432 -6.46 -18.16 -3.40
N ALA A 433 -5.27 -18.00 -2.82
CA ALA A 433 -4.09 -17.55 -3.57
C ALA A 433 -3.59 -18.57 -4.63
N CYS A 434 -4.04 -19.82 -4.54
CA CYS A 434 -3.70 -20.91 -5.46
C CYS A 434 -4.88 -21.33 -6.36
N LEU A 435 -6.00 -20.59 -6.36
CA LEU A 435 -7.11 -20.89 -7.27
C LEU A 435 -6.62 -20.87 -8.71
N LYS A 436 -7.07 -21.87 -9.47
CA LYS A 436 -6.80 -21.91 -10.90
C LYS A 436 -7.56 -20.78 -11.58
N THR A 437 -7.06 -20.42 -12.74
CA THR A 437 -7.73 -19.44 -13.59
C THR A 437 -9.09 -19.96 -14.02
N PRO A 438 -10.14 -19.13 -13.91
CA PRO A 438 -11.40 -19.41 -14.57
C PRO A 438 -11.14 -19.68 -16.06
N ALA A 439 -11.58 -20.84 -16.55
CA ALA A 439 -11.48 -21.20 -17.96
C ALA A 439 -12.91 -21.42 -18.50
N PRO A 440 -13.56 -20.35 -19.00
CA PRO A 440 -14.95 -20.40 -19.46
C PRO A 440 -15.23 -21.42 -20.56
N CYS A 441 -14.18 -21.85 -21.28
CA CYS A 441 -14.27 -22.86 -22.33
C CYS A 441 -14.35 -24.31 -21.81
N LEU A 442 -14.19 -24.56 -20.51
CA LEU A 442 -14.31 -25.90 -19.95
C LEU A 442 -15.79 -26.30 -19.84
N HIS A 443 -16.11 -27.54 -20.22
CA HIS A 443 -17.47 -28.09 -20.12
C HIS A 443 -18.02 -28.08 -18.68
N ASN A 444 -17.15 -28.15 -17.67
CA ASN A 444 -17.52 -28.09 -16.25
C ASN A 444 -17.26 -26.71 -15.63
N PHE A 445 -17.10 -25.65 -16.43
CA PHE A 445 -16.76 -24.31 -15.96
C PHE A 445 -17.76 -23.80 -14.90
N ARG A 446 -19.06 -23.95 -15.13
CA ARG A 446 -20.10 -23.49 -14.20
C ARG A 446 -19.96 -24.12 -12.82
N GLN A 447 -19.72 -25.43 -12.76
CA GLN A 447 -19.49 -26.15 -11.51
C GLN A 447 -18.20 -25.71 -10.83
N LEU A 448 -17.10 -25.53 -11.59
CA LEU A 448 -15.84 -25.04 -11.05
C LEU A 448 -15.99 -23.62 -10.48
N PHE A 449 -16.65 -22.74 -11.22
CA PHE A 449 -16.94 -21.37 -10.77
C PHE A 449 -17.79 -21.36 -9.50
N LYS A 450 -18.86 -22.17 -9.44
CA LYS A 450 -19.71 -22.34 -8.25
C LYS A 450 -18.87 -22.78 -7.04
N ASN A 451 -18.01 -23.77 -7.21
CA ASN A 451 -17.12 -24.25 -6.15
C ASN A 451 -16.13 -23.17 -5.69
N ASP A 452 -15.53 -22.43 -6.62
CA ASP A 452 -14.60 -21.33 -6.30
C ASP A 452 -15.30 -20.23 -5.50
N VAL A 453 -16.51 -19.82 -5.89
CA VAL A 453 -17.29 -18.82 -5.15
C VAL A 453 -17.67 -19.31 -3.76
N ILE A 454 -18.12 -20.56 -3.61
CA ILE A 454 -18.40 -21.17 -2.30
C ILE A 454 -17.14 -21.10 -1.43
N ASN A 455 -16.01 -21.61 -1.93
CA ASN A 455 -14.75 -21.63 -1.20
C ASN A 455 -14.30 -20.23 -0.77
N LEU A 456 -14.35 -19.25 -1.67
CA LEU A 456 -13.97 -17.87 -1.41
C LEU A 456 -14.88 -17.20 -0.38
N THR A 457 -16.18 -17.41 -0.48
CA THR A 457 -17.18 -16.81 0.42
C THR A 457 -17.07 -17.43 1.81
N GLU A 458 -16.97 -18.76 1.92
CA GLU A 458 -16.77 -19.43 3.20
C GLU A 458 -15.46 -19.01 3.86
N GLN A 459 -14.36 -18.88 3.12
CA GLN A 459 -13.09 -18.42 3.67
C GLN A 459 -13.12 -16.94 4.09
N SER A 460 -13.75 -16.08 3.31
CA SER A 460 -13.73 -14.63 3.54
C SER A 460 -14.77 -14.18 4.58
N ASN A 461 -15.90 -14.89 4.68
CA ASN A 461 -17.01 -14.54 5.55
C ASN A 461 -17.08 -15.40 6.83
N THR A 462 -16.23 -16.42 6.98
CA THR A 462 -16.11 -17.16 8.25
C THR A 462 -15.15 -16.46 9.20
N HIS A 463 -15.63 -16.14 10.40
CA HIS A 463 -14.82 -15.58 11.47
C HIS A 463 -14.56 -16.60 12.57
N LYS A 464 -13.28 -16.86 12.86
CA LYS A 464 -12.85 -17.56 14.08
C LYS A 464 -12.28 -16.53 15.05
N HIS A 465 -12.86 -16.46 16.25
CA HIS A 465 -12.39 -15.54 17.28
C HIS A 465 -10.94 -15.87 17.68
N THR A 466 -10.10 -14.84 17.70
CA THR A 466 -8.74 -14.87 18.24
C THR A 466 -8.62 -13.84 19.36
N GLN A 467 -7.53 -13.85 20.14
CA GLN A 467 -7.32 -12.85 21.19
C GLN A 467 -7.38 -11.41 20.66
N THR A 468 -6.99 -11.18 19.40
CA THR A 468 -7.02 -9.84 18.77
C THR A 468 -8.43 -9.33 18.46
N CYS A 469 -9.47 -10.17 18.59
CA CYS A 469 -10.85 -9.78 18.38
C CYS A 469 -11.39 -8.90 19.50
N TRP A 470 -10.80 -8.99 20.69
CA TRP A 470 -11.23 -8.28 21.88
C TRP A 470 -10.28 -7.11 22.13
N LYS A 471 -10.77 -5.88 21.92
CA LYS A 471 -9.98 -4.66 22.17
C LYS A 471 -10.45 -4.04 23.48
N TYR A 472 -9.51 -3.62 24.33
CA TYR A 472 -9.80 -2.91 25.60
C TYR A 472 -10.82 -3.67 26.48
N ASP A 473 -10.61 -4.97 26.67
CA ASP A 473 -11.49 -5.84 27.48
C ASP A 473 -12.95 -5.89 27.00
N SER A 474 -13.23 -5.50 25.75
CA SER A 474 -14.57 -5.59 25.18
C SER A 474 -15.01 -7.04 25.05
N ILE A 475 -16.22 -7.33 25.51
CA ILE A 475 -16.95 -8.59 25.27
C ILE A 475 -17.59 -8.66 23.88
N ILE A 476 -17.50 -7.57 23.09
CA ILE A 476 -18.04 -7.50 21.73
C ILE A 476 -16.90 -7.65 20.76
N CYS A 477 -17.04 -8.59 19.83
CA CYS A 477 -16.03 -8.83 18.82
C CYS A 477 -15.83 -7.54 18.03
N ARG A 478 -14.58 -7.14 17.79
CA ARG A 478 -14.25 -5.95 17.00
C ARG A 478 -14.87 -5.98 15.60
N LEU A 479 -15.06 -7.18 15.04
CA LEU A 479 -15.72 -7.43 13.75
C LEU A 479 -17.24 -7.60 13.88
N ARG A 480 -17.80 -7.40 15.07
CA ARG A 480 -19.23 -7.50 15.43
C ARG A 480 -19.82 -8.88 15.09
N MET A 481 -19.06 -9.93 15.33
CA MET A 481 -19.51 -11.31 15.14
C MET A 481 -20.09 -11.90 16.45
N PRO A 482 -21.14 -12.75 16.38
CA PRO A 482 -21.90 -13.09 15.17
C PRO A 482 -22.75 -11.92 14.70
N ARG A 483 -22.83 -11.73 13.37
CA ARG A 483 -23.74 -10.75 12.76
C ARG A 483 -25.13 -11.36 12.67
N ALA A 484 -26.18 -10.56 12.85
CA ALA A 484 -27.56 -11.00 12.60
C ALA A 484 -27.72 -11.36 11.11
N LEU A 485 -28.31 -12.53 10.85
CA LEU A 485 -28.62 -12.97 9.49
C LEU A 485 -29.72 -12.09 8.89
N VAL A 486 -29.64 -11.88 7.59
CA VAL A 486 -30.57 -11.03 6.84
C VAL A 486 -31.04 -11.85 5.65
N PRO A 487 -32.32 -12.28 5.62
CA PRO A 487 -32.79 -13.22 4.60
C PRO A 487 -32.85 -12.60 3.20
N GLU A 488 -33.02 -11.28 3.10
CA GLU A 488 -33.15 -10.56 1.83
C GLU A 488 -32.51 -9.17 1.94
N THR A 489 -31.90 -8.71 0.84
CA THR A 489 -31.34 -7.36 0.79
C THR A 489 -32.48 -6.34 0.82
N THR A 490 -32.40 -5.39 1.75
CA THR A 490 -33.42 -4.35 1.90
C THR A 490 -32.81 -2.96 1.93
N ILE A 491 -33.50 -2.00 1.33
CA ILE A 491 -33.16 -0.57 1.37
C ILE A 491 -34.30 0.16 2.08
N ASN A 492 -33.99 0.83 3.19
CA ASN A 492 -34.92 1.69 3.89
C ASN A 492 -35.09 3.00 3.10
N ALA A 493 -36.31 3.27 2.62
CA ALA A 493 -36.58 4.42 1.75
C ALA A 493 -36.47 5.78 2.48
N GLU A 494 -36.65 5.82 3.80
CA GLU A 494 -36.58 7.06 4.58
C GLU A 494 -35.13 7.42 4.95
N THR A 495 -34.33 6.42 5.32
CA THR A 495 -32.96 6.61 5.83
C THR A 495 -31.89 6.36 4.76
N GLY A 496 -32.21 5.64 3.69
CA GLY A 496 -31.24 5.16 2.71
C GLY A 496 -30.35 4.02 3.23
N GLN A 497 -30.63 3.48 4.41
CA GLN A 497 -29.85 2.38 4.98
C GLN A 497 -30.07 1.11 4.15
N ILE A 498 -28.95 0.48 3.76
CA ILE A 498 -28.92 -0.79 3.05
C ILE A 498 -28.59 -1.89 4.06
N LYS A 499 -29.39 -2.95 4.08
CA LYS A 499 -29.08 -4.20 4.79
C LYS A 499 -28.88 -5.27 3.73
N MET A 500 -27.64 -5.71 3.52
CA MET A 500 -27.33 -6.79 2.59
C MET A 500 -27.79 -8.13 3.14
N LYS A 501 -28.30 -8.98 2.24
CA LYS A 501 -28.54 -10.40 2.47
C LYS A 501 -27.26 -11.09 2.93
N ARG A 502 -27.35 -11.96 3.95
CA ARG A 502 -26.19 -12.68 4.53
C ARG A 502 -26.59 -13.96 5.27
#